data_AF-A0A7S1RLT0-F1
#
_entry.id   AF-A0A7S1RLT0-F1
#
_cell.length_a   1.000
_cell.length_b   1.000
_cell.length_c   1.000
_cell.angle_alpha   90.00
_cell.angle_beta   90.00
_cell.angle_gamma   90.00
#
_symmetry.space_group_name_H-M   'P 1'
#
loop_
_entity.id
_entity.type
_entity.pdbx_description
1 polymer ?
#
loop_
_entity_poly.entity_id
_entity_poly.type
_entity_poly.pdbx_seq_one_letter_code
_entity_poly.pdbx_strand_id
1 'polypeptide(L)'
;RAKAAAPFPVLLQETAGSGLATARVALPASRLSLCLGAAAAAGLVVELQLKGAHARGSQSASCDEVAEQERETATVSRRRDARRSRLHVVLDIDETLVHSQQVHPSWIHIQGRLGRRQRDDVFGLVLSEGVAIQVSKRPGLDGFLRWLQKRGYEVSLYTAGTRRYVEALLPRLDPEGIIGQCLVREDCVPAPGFPNVYLKDLRRVVTVSIGPDGSKTAEPADLARTVLVDNNPLSFAMQPENGILVRDWLGGTPEESPDDSEFERVKALLLQLEASFPARDVREVLPSFQKVEIRKLVAHIGLRSRLPFSSL
;
A
#
# COMPACT_ATOMS: atom_id res chain seq x y z
N ARG A 1 43.25 8.27 47.02
CA ARG A 1 42.07 8.16 46.12
C ARG A 1 42.58 8.25 44.69
N ALA A 2 42.37 7.18 43.92
CA ALA A 2 43.13 6.86 42.72
C ALA A 2 42.85 7.78 41.52
N LYS A 3 43.92 8.18 40.83
CA LYS A 3 43.90 8.70 39.45
C LYS A 3 43.68 7.51 38.51
N ALA A 4 42.63 7.55 37.69
CA ALA A 4 42.46 6.59 36.60
C ALA A 4 43.45 6.91 35.49
N ALA A 5 44.38 6.00 35.22
CA ALA A 5 45.30 6.07 34.09
C ALA A 5 44.55 5.68 32.81
N ALA A 6 44.62 6.53 31.77
CA ALA A 6 44.16 6.17 30.44
C ALA A 6 45.06 5.08 29.85
N PRO A 7 44.51 4.00 29.27
CA PRO A 7 45.34 3.05 28.55
C PRO A 7 45.66 3.67 27.18
N PHE A 8 46.92 3.54 26.75
CA PHE A 8 47.47 3.93 25.45
C PHE A 8 48.08 5.35 25.35
N PRO A 9 49.36 5.46 24.95
CA PRO A 9 50.01 6.74 24.71
C PRO A 9 49.50 7.34 23.39
N VAL A 10 48.89 8.53 23.48
CA VAL A 10 48.57 9.35 22.30
C VAL A 10 49.82 10.17 21.96
N LEU A 11 50.47 9.86 20.84
CA LEU A 11 51.55 10.71 20.31
C LEU A 11 50.90 11.80 19.46
N LEU A 12 50.82 13.02 19.99
CA LEU A 12 50.47 14.21 19.22
C LEU A 12 51.75 14.71 18.54
N GLN A 13 51.73 14.77 17.21
CA GLN A 13 52.81 15.39 16.44
C GLN A 13 52.18 16.54 15.65
N GLU A 14 52.55 17.78 16.00
CA GLU A 14 52.12 18.96 15.25
C GLU A 14 52.84 19.00 13.91
N THR A 15 52.09 19.07 12.81
CA THR A 15 52.66 19.40 11.50
C THR A 15 52.47 20.89 11.26
N ALA A 16 53.58 21.58 11.00
CA ALA A 16 53.57 23.01 10.73
C ALA A 16 52.90 23.29 9.37
N GLY A 17 51.83 24.10 9.40
CA GLY A 17 51.25 24.71 8.21
C GLY A 17 50.00 24.01 7.66
N SER A 18 48.89 24.01 8.41
CA SER A 18 47.51 24.10 7.88
C SER A 18 46.43 23.91 8.98
N GLY A 19 46.56 24.48 10.18
CA GLY A 19 45.44 24.67 11.12
C GLY A 19 44.63 23.43 11.60
N LEU A 20 44.93 22.21 11.14
CA LEU A 20 44.27 20.98 11.52
C LEU A 20 45.23 20.09 12.32
N ALA A 21 44.89 19.85 13.58
CA ALA A 21 45.59 18.87 14.42
C ALA A 21 45.16 17.45 14.01
N THR A 22 46.09 16.68 13.43
CA THR A 22 45.86 15.26 13.10
C THR A 22 46.37 14.37 14.23
N ALA A 23 45.49 13.59 14.86
CA ALA A 23 45.88 12.58 15.85
C ALA A 23 45.86 11.17 15.21
N ARG A 24 46.95 10.41 15.35
CA ARG A 24 47.03 9.02 14.90
C ARG A 24 46.76 8.08 16.07
N VAL A 25 45.73 7.25 15.94
CA VAL A 25 45.39 6.23 16.95
C VAL A 25 45.37 4.86 16.26
N ALA A 26 46.18 3.93 16.75
CA ALA A 26 46.15 2.53 16.30
C ALA A 26 45.09 1.77 17.10
N LEU A 27 44.03 1.31 16.43
CA LEU A 27 42.94 0.54 17.06
C LEU A 27 42.70 -0.79 16.34
N PRO A 28 42.31 -1.85 17.08
CA PRO A 28 41.89 -3.12 16.50
C PRO A 28 40.56 -2.97 15.73
N ALA A 29 40.40 -3.73 14.65
CA ALA A 29 39.30 -3.59 13.70
C ALA A 29 37.88 -3.69 14.33
N SER A 30 37.75 -4.45 15.42
CA SER A 30 36.49 -4.64 16.15
C SER A 30 35.94 -3.39 16.84
N ARG A 31 36.72 -2.30 16.92
CA ARG A 31 36.27 -1.03 17.52
C ARG A 31 36.18 0.14 16.53
N LEU A 32 36.40 -0.09 15.23
CA LEU A 32 36.34 0.94 14.18
C LEU A 32 34.94 1.60 14.08
N SER A 33 33.86 0.83 14.16
CA SER A 33 32.49 1.39 14.00
C SER A 33 32.12 2.36 15.13
N LEU A 34 32.58 2.08 16.36
CA LEU A 34 32.31 2.93 17.52
C LEU A 34 33.04 4.28 17.43
N CYS A 35 34.26 4.28 16.88
CA CYS A 35 35.07 5.50 16.73
C CYS A 35 34.64 6.36 15.54
N LEU A 36 34.20 5.76 14.43
CA LEU A 36 33.62 6.50 13.29
C LEU A 36 32.35 7.26 13.68
N GLY A 37 31.50 6.65 14.51
CA GLY A 37 30.29 7.32 15.04
C GLY A 37 30.62 8.53 15.92
N ALA A 38 31.64 8.44 16.77
CA ALA A 38 32.06 9.55 17.62
C ALA A 38 32.77 10.69 16.85
N ALA A 39 33.57 10.36 15.83
CA ALA A 39 34.27 11.36 15.02
C ALA A 39 33.33 12.16 14.10
N ALA A 40 32.31 11.50 13.54
CA ALA A 40 31.28 12.16 12.74
C ALA A 40 30.44 13.16 13.57
N ALA A 41 30.13 12.83 14.83
CA ALA A 41 29.42 13.73 15.74
C ALA A 41 30.24 14.98 16.13
N ALA A 42 31.57 14.93 15.99
CA ALA A 42 32.49 16.02 16.32
C ALA A 42 33.02 16.78 15.08
N GLY A 43 32.56 16.45 13.87
CA GLY A 43 32.96 17.14 12.63
C GLY A 43 34.43 16.92 12.22
N LEU A 44 35.08 15.86 12.72
CA LEU A 44 36.47 15.53 12.41
C LEU A 44 36.57 14.60 11.20
N VAL A 45 37.40 14.97 10.23
CA VAL A 45 37.73 14.13 9.07
C VAL A 45 38.77 13.09 9.51
N VAL A 46 38.40 11.81 9.46
CA VAL A 46 39.29 10.69 9.81
C VAL A 46 39.75 10.01 8.53
N GLU A 47 41.04 10.13 8.21
CA GLU A 47 41.66 9.45 7.08
C GLU A 47 42.22 8.08 7.54
N LEU A 48 41.63 6.99 7.04
CA LEU A 48 42.03 5.62 7.40
C LEU A 48 42.97 5.05 6.33
N GLN A 49 44.27 4.94 6.66
CA GLN A 49 45.21 4.15 5.87
C GLN A 49 45.30 2.72 6.41
N LEU A 50 44.75 1.76 5.66
CA LEU A 50 44.88 0.33 5.92
C LEU A 50 46.23 -0.17 5.37
N LYS A 51 47.13 -0.65 6.24
CA LYS A 51 48.34 -1.36 5.79
C LYS A 51 47.95 -2.77 5.33
N GLY A 52 48.24 -3.05 4.06
CA GLY A 52 47.84 -4.26 3.36
C GLY A 52 48.40 -5.55 3.95
N ALA A 53 47.55 -6.57 3.99
CA ALA A 53 47.94 -7.97 4.04
C ALA A 53 47.68 -8.58 2.65
N HIS A 54 48.70 -9.27 2.11
CA HIS A 54 48.67 -9.91 0.80
C HIS A 54 47.44 -10.80 0.58
N ALA A 55 46.63 -10.47 -0.43
CA ALA A 55 45.64 -11.37 -1.00
C ALA A 55 46.17 -11.92 -2.32
N ARG A 56 46.42 -13.24 -2.37
CA ARG A 56 46.54 -13.99 -3.61
C ARG A 56 45.15 -14.08 -4.26
N GLY A 57 45.05 -13.64 -5.51
CA GLY A 57 44.05 -14.04 -6.49
C GLY A 57 42.59 -13.71 -6.15
N SER A 58 42.12 -12.54 -6.58
CA SER A 58 40.73 -12.39 -7.04
C SER A 58 40.67 -11.24 -8.04
N GLN A 59 39.89 -11.44 -9.10
CA GLN A 59 39.72 -10.53 -10.22
C GLN A 59 39.23 -9.17 -9.71
N SER A 60 39.98 -8.10 -10.00
CA SER A 60 39.55 -6.73 -9.74
C SER A 60 38.49 -6.33 -10.77
N ALA A 61 37.24 -6.19 -10.34
CA ALA A 61 36.24 -5.44 -11.09
C ALA A 61 36.78 -4.01 -11.31
N SER A 62 36.65 -3.50 -12.54
CA SER A 62 37.16 -2.17 -12.88
C SER A 62 36.40 -1.09 -12.09
N CYS A 63 37.03 0.04 -11.78
CA CYS A 63 36.37 1.15 -11.07
C CYS A 63 35.11 1.65 -11.79
N ASP A 64 35.02 1.46 -13.11
CA ASP A 64 33.84 1.80 -13.91
C ASP A 64 32.67 0.86 -13.64
N GLU A 65 32.91 -0.46 -13.46
CA GLU A 65 31.87 -1.46 -13.13
C GLU A 65 31.27 -1.22 -11.73
N VAL A 66 32.11 -0.83 -10.76
CA VAL A 66 31.65 -0.50 -9.40
C VAL A 66 30.80 0.77 -9.41
N ALA A 67 31.22 1.80 -10.14
CA ALA A 67 30.47 3.06 -10.26
C ALA A 67 29.13 2.86 -11.00
N GLU A 68 29.07 1.95 -11.98
CA GLU A 68 27.83 1.61 -12.69
C GLU A 68 26.86 0.83 -11.78
N GLN A 69 27.35 -0.15 -11.02
CA GLN A 69 26.56 -0.86 -10.01
C GLN A 69 26.02 0.07 -8.91
N GLU A 70 26.81 1.04 -8.44
CA GLU A 70 26.36 2.04 -7.46
C GLU A 70 25.28 2.98 -8.02
N ARG A 71 25.40 3.37 -9.31
CA ARG A 71 24.35 4.17 -9.99
C ARG A 71 23.08 3.37 -10.18
N GLU A 72 23.18 2.10 -10.55
CA GLU A 72 22.03 1.23 -10.77
C GLU A 72 21.29 0.95 -9.45
N THR A 73 22.01 0.63 -8.39
CA THR A 73 21.43 0.46 -7.04
C THR A 73 20.80 1.74 -6.50
N ALA A 74 21.42 2.91 -6.68
CA ALA A 74 20.83 4.20 -6.30
C ALA A 74 19.55 4.51 -7.11
N THR A 75 19.50 4.12 -8.38
CA THR A 75 18.31 4.31 -9.24
C THR A 75 17.17 3.38 -8.83
N VAL A 76 17.48 2.12 -8.50
CA VAL A 76 16.52 1.15 -7.97
C VAL A 76 15.97 1.63 -6.62
N SER A 77 16.82 2.12 -5.72
CA SER A 77 16.40 2.69 -4.43
C SER A 77 15.48 3.90 -4.62
N ARG A 78 15.83 4.85 -5.49
CA ARG A 78 14.97 6.01 -5.78
C ARG A 78 13.62 5.64 -6.37
N ARG A 79 13.58 4.63 -7.25
CA ARG A 79 12.31 4.10 -7.80
C ARG A 79 11.47 3.41 -6.73
N ARG A 80 12.11 2.72 -5.79
CA ARG A 80 11.45 2.08 -4.64
C ARG A 80 10.87 3.12 -3.69
N ASP A 81 11.61 4.19 -3.38
CA ASP A 81 11.15 5.28 -2.52
C ASP A 81 10.02 6.09 -3.17
N ALA A 82 10.13 6.36 -4.48
CA ALA A 82 9.06 7.00 -5.26
C ALA A 82 7.81 6.13 -5.45
N ARG A 83 7.89 4.81 -5.19
CA ARG A 83 6.73 3.91 -5.15
C ARG A 83 6.13 3.82 -3.77
N ARG A 84 6.96 3.74 -2.72
CA ARG A 84 6.52 3.81 -1.33
C ARG A 84 5.85 5.14 -0.98
N SER A 85 6.07 6.20 -1.76
CA SER A 85 5.33 7.46 -1.61
C SER A 85 3.91 7.44 -2.17
N ARG A 86 3.57 6.47 -3.03
CA ARG A 86 2.27 6.42 -3.72
C ARG A 86 1.20 5.93 -2.75
N LEU A 87 -0.02 6.41 -2.95
CA LEU A 87 -1.16 5.87 -2.21
C LEU A 87 -1.56 4.52 -2.80
N HIS A 88 -1.91 3.59 -1.94
CA HIS A 88 -2.56 2.34 -2.30
C HIS A 88 -4.04 2.42 -1.93
N VAL A 89 -4.89 2.45 -2.94
CA VAL A 89 -6.35 2.56 -2.80
C VAL A 89 -6.95 1.17 -2.98
N VAL A 90 -7.41 0.60 -1.87
CA VAL A 90 -8.10 -0.69 -1.83
C VAL A 90 -9.60 -0.42 -1.89
N LEU A 91 -10.29 -1.01 -2.85
CA LEU A 91 -11.71 -0.77 -3.11
C LEU A 91 -12.52 -2.04 -2.82
N ASP A 92 -13.62 -1.91 -2.10
CA ASP A 92 -14.68 -2.91 -2.10
C ASP A 92 -15.44 -2.93 -3.44
N ILE A 93 -16.31 -3.91 -3.68
CA ILE A 93 -17.09 -4.06 -4.92
C ILE A 93 -18.58 -3.80 -4.69
N ASP A 94 -19.24 -4.66 -3.94
CA ASP A 94 -20.69 -4.69 -3.79
C ASP A 94 -21.17 -3.53 -2.92
N GLU A 95 -22.21 -2.82 -3.34
CA GLU A 95 -22.69 -1.58 -2.73
C GLU A 95 -21.66 -0.44 -2.63
N THR A 96 -20.47 -0.61 -3.21
CA THR A 96 -19.38 0.39 -3.24
C THR A 96 -19.13 0.87 -4.67
N LEU A 97 -18.77 -0.03 -5.59
CA LEU A 97 -18.51 0.25 -7.01
C LEU A 97 -19.67 -0.18 -7.89
N VAL A 98 -20.37 -1.24 -7.53
CA VAL A 98 -21.50 -1.79 -8.29
C VAL A 98 -22.60 -2.22 -7.35
N HIS A 99 -23.81 -2.37 -7.89
CA HIS A 99 -24.88 -3.10 -7.25
C HIS A 99 -25.28 -4.28 -8.12
N SER A 100 -25.41 -5.45 -7.51
CA SER A 100 -25.70 -6.71 -8.19
C SER A 100 -27.01 -7.30 -7.68
N GLN A 101 -27.93 -7.60 -8.60
CA GLN A 101 -29.21 -8.23 -8.28
C GLN A 101 -29.38 -9.52 -9.06
N GLN A 102 -29.85 -10.58 -8.40
CA GLN A 102 -30.23 -11.82 -9.08
C GLN A 102 -31.47 -11.56 -9.96
N VAL A 103 -31.41 -12.00 -11.21
CA VAL A 103 -32.49 -11.86 -12.19
C VAL A 103 -32.80 -13.19 -12.83
N HIS A 104 -33.96 -13.30 -13.47
CA HIS A 104 -34.26 -14.49 -14.28
C HIS A 104 -33.33 -14.53 -15.52
N PRO A 105 -32.77 -15.69 -15.93
CA PRO A 105 -31.84 -15.76 -17.07
C PRO A 105 -32.38 -15.16 -18.38
N SER A 106 -33.69 -15.27 -18.62
CA SER A 106 -34.31 -14.68 -19.81
C SER A 106 -34.28 -13.14 -19.82
N TRP A 107 -34.03 -12.47 -18.68
CA TRP A 107 -34.04 -11.01 -18.55
C TRP A 107 -32.67 -10.38 -18.84
N ILE A 108 -31.59 -11.17 -18.83
CA ILE A 108 -30.22 -10.71 -19.12
C ILE A 108 -30.14 -10.01 -20.49
N HIS A 109 -30.81 -10.55 -21.50
CA HIS A 109 -30.75 -10.03 -22.87
C HIS A 109 -31.84 -9.00 -23.21
N ILE A 110 -32.85 -8.86 -22.34
CA ILE A 110 -34.04 -8.04 -22.61
C ILE A 110 -33.75 -6.55 -22.36
N GLN A 111 -32.94 -6.22 -21.36
CA GLN A 111 -32.64 -4.82 -21.06
C GLN A 111 -31.76 -4.13 -22.12
N GLY A 112 -30.95 -4.87 -22.87
CA GLY A 112 -30.20 -4.33 -24.01
C GLY A 112 -31.06 -4.00 -25.24
N ARG A 113 -32.33 -4.43 -25.27
CA ARG A 113 -33.27 -4.25 -26.40
C ARG A 113 -34.41 -3.27 -26.15
N LEU A 114 -34.65 -2.85 -24.89
CA LEU A 114 -35.81 -2.06 -24.47
C LEU A 114 -35.68 -0.53 -24.71
N GLY A 115 -34.89 -0.09 -25.69
CA GLY A 115 -34.78 1.32 -26.07
C GLY A 115 -34.08 2.22 -25.04
N ARG A 116 -33.72 1.71 -23.86
CA ARG A 116 -32.66 2.33 -23.04
C ARG A 116 -31.36 2.14 -23.82
N ARG A 117 -30.67 3.22 -24.18
CA ARG A 117 -29.31 3.16 -24.77
C ARG A 117 -28.53 2.04 -24.07
N GLN A 118 -27.82 1.18 -24.81
CA GLN A 118 -26.84 0.29 -24.20
C GLN A 118 -25.90 1.17 -23.37
N ARG A 119 -26.14 1.25 -22.06
CA ARG A 119 -25.27 1.91 -21.11
C ARG A 119 -24.35 0.81 -20.64
N ASP A 120 -23.06 0.93 -20.91
CA ASP A 120 -22.02 0.03 -20.39
C ASP A 120 -22.05 -0.06 -18.84
N ASP A 121 -22.78 0.87 -18.21
CA ASP A 121 -23.06 0.92 -16.78
C ASP A 121 -24.03 -0.17 -16.28
N VAL A 122 -24.81 -0.83 -17.13
CA VAL A 122 -25.70 -1.93 -16.70
C VAL A 122 -25.53 -3.15 -17.60
N PHE A 123 -25.15 -4.29 -17.02
CA PHE A 123 -24.91 -5.52 -17.77
C PHE A 123 -25.31 -6.77 -16.98
N GLY A 124 -25.66 -7.84 -17.70
CA GLY A 124 -25.93 -9.14 -17.09
C GLY A 124 -24.72 -10.07 -17.11
N LEU A 125 -24.58 -10.89 -16.07
CA LEU A 125 -23.62 -11.98 -15.97
C LEU A 125 -24.35 -13.29 -15.67
N VAL A 126 -23.82 -14.39 -16.20
CA VAL A 126 -24.25 -15.74 -15.84
C VAL A 126 -23.11 -16.40 -15.10
N LEU A 127 -23.36 -16.77 -13.85
CA LEU A 127 -22.42 -17.53 -13.04
C LEU A 127 -22.53 -19.03 -13.39
N SER A 128 -21.49 -19.81 -13.09
CA SER A 128 -21.37 -21.22 -13.49
C SER A 128 -22.45 -22.17 -12.95
N GLU A 129 -23.32 -21.70 -12.04
CA GLU A 129 -24.43 -22.46 -11.43
C GLU A 129 -25.79 -22.15 -12.07
N GLY A 130 -25.79 -21.45 -13.22
CA GLY A 130 -27.03 -21.00 -13.88
C GLY A 130 -27.68 -19.78 -13.20
N VAL A 131 -27.01 -19.22 -12.19
CA VAL A 131 -27.43 -17.99 -11.52
C VAL A 131 -27.16 -16.81 -12.45
N ALA A 132 -28.22 -16.14 -12.84
CA ALA A 132 -28.19 -14.92 -13.64
C ALA A 132 -28.22 -13.71 -12.71
N ILE A 133 -27.28 -12.78 -12.89
CA ILE A 133 -27.22 -11.52 -12.15
C ILE A 133 -27.19 -10.34 -13.12
N GLN A 134 -27.75 -9.23 -12.67
CA GLN A 134 -27.64 -7.92 -13.30
C GLN A 134 -26.79 -7.04 -12.43
N VAL A 135 -25.81 -6.38 -13.04
CA VAL A 135 -24.85 -5.51 -12.39
C VAL A 135 -25.09 -4.08 -12.87
N SER A 136 -25.18 -3.14 -11.95
CA SER A 136 -25.26 -1.71 -12.20
C SER A 136 -24.04 -1.00 -11.62
N LYS A 137 -23.18 -0.46 -12.47
CA LYS A 137 -22.02 0.35 -12.07
C LYS A 137 -22.50 1.62 -11.39
N ARG A 138 -21.80 2.00 -10.32
CA ARG A 138 -21.99 3.29 -9.67
C ARG A 138 -21.61 4.41 -10.65
N PRO A 139 -22.42 5.48 -10.77
CA PRO A 139 -22.14 6.58 -11.69
C PRO A 139 -20.71 7.11 -11.56
N GLY A 140 -20.00 7.22 -12.68
CA GLY A 140 -18.64 7.76 -12.72
C GLY A 140 -17.52 6.76 -12.40
N LEU A 141 -17.82 5.48 -12.17
CA LEU A 141 -16.83 4.45 -11.84
C LEU A 141 -15.65 4.40 -12.82
N ASP A 142 -15.90 4.37 -14.12
CA ASP A 142 -14.82 4.32 -15.13
C ASP A 142 -13.92 5.56 -15.10
N GLY A 143 -14.53 6.73 -14.91
CA GLY A 143 -13.80 7.97 -14.75
C GLY A 143 -12.99 8.00 -13.47
N PHE A 144 -13.49 7.39 -12.40
CA PHE A 144 -12.79 7.26 -11.13
C PHE A 144 -11.58 6.34 -11.24
N LEU A 145 -11.70 5.14 -11.84
CA LEU A 145 -10.58 4.21 -12.03
C LEU A 145 -9.48 4.83 -12.90
N ARG A 146 -9.83 5.42 -14.05
CA ARG A 146 -8.86 6.14 -14.90
C ARG A 146 -8.19 7.30 -14.17
N TRP A 147 -8.94 8.01 -13.31
CA TRP A 147 -8.36 9.07 -12.49
C TRP A 147 -7.33 8.53 -11.49
N LEU A 148 -7.63 7.43 -10.79
CA LEU A 148 -6.67 6.77 -9.88
C LEU A 148 -5.39 6.36 -10.63
N GLN A 149 -5.54 5.74 -11.80
CA GLN A 149 -4.42 5.34 -12.65
C GLN A 149 -3.58 6.56 -13.08
N LYS A 150 -4.22 7.67 -13.47
CA LYS A 150 -3.55 8.91 -13.89
C LYS A 150 -2.80 9.59 -12.73
N ARG A 151 -3.37 9.58 -11.51
CA ARG A 151 -2.64 9.98 -10.28
C ARG A 151 -1.49 9.02 -9.98
N GLY A 152 -1.56 7.82 -10.55
CA GLY A 152 -0.56 6.80 -10.37
C GLY A 152 -0.69 6.16 -9.00
N TYR A 153 -1.90 6.03 -8.47
CA TYR A 153 -2.11 5.23 -7.26
C TYR A 153 -2.07 3.75 -7.61
N GLU A 154 -1.69 2.95 -6.62
CA GLU A 154 -1.88 1.50 -6.69
C GLU A 154 -3.34 1.20 -6.38
N VAL A 155 -3.96 0.31 -7.14
CA VAL A 155 -5.39 -0.01 -7.00
C VAL A 155 -5.55 -1.52 -6.81
N SER A 156 -6.23 -1.91 -5.74
CA SER A 156 -6.59 -3.31 -5.46
C SER A 156 -8.08 -3.42 -5.17
N LEU A 157 -8.70 -4.56 -5.51
CA LEU A 157 -10.00 -4.93 -4.99
C LEU A 157 -9.84 -5.76 -3.72
N TYR A 158 -10.72 -5.56 -2.75
CA TYR A 158 -10.88 -6.44 -1.60
C TYR A 158 -12.36 -6.58 -1.30
N THR A 159 -12.96 -7.72 -1.62
CA THR A 159 -14.40 -7.95 -1.51
C THR A 159 -14.73 -9.18 -0.67
N ALA A 160 -15.92 -9.19 -0.07
CA ALA A 160 -16.53 -10.39 0.50
C ALA A 160 -17.30 -11.23 -0.55
N GLY A 161 -17.26 -10.86 -1.83
CA GLY A 161 -17.75 -11.63 -2.96
C GLY A 161 -16.86 -12.84 -3.28
N THR A 162 -17.43 -13.90 -3.84
CA THR A 162 -16.68 -15.12 -4.17
C THR A 162 -15.74 -14.89 -5.35
N ARG A 163 -14.67 -15.69 -5.44
CA ARG A 163 -13.77 -15.69 -6.61
C ARG A 163 -14.51 -15.75 -7.95
N ARG A 164 -15.48 -16.67 -8.07
CA ARG A 164 -16.25 -16.87 -9.31
C ARG A 164 -17.02 -15.62 -9.73
N TYR A 165 -17.62 -14.92 -8.77
CA TYR A 165 -18.33 -13.67 -9.03
C TYR A 165 -17.37 -12.60 -9.56
N VAL A 166 -16.22 -12.44 -8.91
CA VAL A 166 -15.21 -11.45 -9.32
C VAL A 166 -14.60 -11.78 -10.68
N GLU A 167 -14.28 -13.04 -10.95
CA GLU A 167 -13.77 -13.49 -12.25
C GLU A 167 -14.74 -13.19 -13.40
N ALA A 168 -16.05 -13.36 -13.17
CA ALA A 168 -17.07 -13.03 -14.16
C ALA A 168 -17.28 -11.51 -14.33
N LEU A 169 -17.13 -10.74 -13.24
CA LEU A 169 -17.36 -9.30 -13.20
C LEU A 169 -16.20 -8.48 -13.78
N LEU A 170 -14.96 -8.85 -13.44
CA LEU A 170 -13.77 -8.03 -13.66
C LEU A 170 -13.56 -7.59 -15.11
N PRO A 171 -13.76 -8.44 -16.15
CA PRO A 171 -13.58 -8.03 -17.55
C PRO A 171 -14.52 -6.90 -18.00
N ARG A 172 -15.68 -6.76 -17.35
CA ARG A 172 -16.66 -5.69 -17.60
C ARG A 172 -16.44 -4.48 -16.69
N LEU A 173 -15.92 -4.72 -15.49
CA LEU A 173 -15.68 -3.70 -14.47
C LEU A 173 -14.46 -2.84 -14.79
N ASP A 174 -13.35 -3.49 -15.19
CA ASP A 174 -12.04 -2.87 -15.45
C ASP A 174 -11.42 -3.41 -16.75
N PRO A 175 -11.97 -3.03 -17.92
CA PRO A 175 -11.43 -3.46 -19.21
C PRO A 175 -10.03 -2.90 -19.51
N GLU A 176 -9.61 -1.85 -18.79
CA GLU A 176 -8.31 -1.19 -18.97
C GLU A 176 -7.20 -1.84 -18.11
N GLY A 177 -7.53 -2.79 -17.23
CA GLY A 177 -6.56 -3.51 -16.39
C GLY A 177 -5.86 -2.60 -15.39
N ILE A 178 -6.57 -1.63 -14.82
CA ILE A 178 -6.07 -0.67 -13.83
C ILE A 178 -5.83 -1.34 -12.48
N ILE A 179 -6.64 -2.35 -12.14
CA ILE A 179 -6.63 -3.05 -10.86
C ILE A 179 -5.49 -4.08 -10.84
N GLY A 180 -4.55 -3.92 -9.92
CA GLY A 180 -3.34 -4.74 -9.84
C GLY A 180 -3.49 -6.04 -9.04
N GLN A 181 -4.40 -6.08 -8.06
CA GLN A 181 -4.66 -7.23 -7.20
C GLN A 181 -6.16 -7.33 -6.89
N CYS A 182 -6.69 -8.56 -6.82
CA CYS A 182 -8.04 -8.82 -6.33
C CYS A 182 -7.97 -9.80 -5.15
N LEU A 183 -8.39 -9.35 -3.98
CA LEU A 183 -8.63 -10.18 -2.80
C LEU A 183 -10.14 -10.46 -2.71
N VAL A 184 -10.49 -11.73 -2.64
CA VAL A 184 -11.88 -12.19 -2.67
C VAL A 184 -12.27 -12.80 -1.32
N ARG A 185 -13.51 -13.27 -1.18
CA ARG A 185 -14.03 -13.87 0.06
C ARG A 185 -13.09 -14.91 0.67
N GLU A 186 -12.49 -15.73 -0.19
CA GLU A 186 -11.57 -16.80 0.22
C GLU A 186 -10.27 -16.26 0.85
N ASP A 187 -9.91 -15.00 0.58
CA ASP A 187 -8.75 -14.32 1.15
C ASP A 187 -9.09 -13.53 2.44
N CYS A 188 -10.38 -13.31 2.73
CA CYS A 188 -10.84 -12.63 3.93
C CYS A 188 -10.61 -13.45 5.21
N VAL A 189 -10.68 -12.79 6.37
CA VAL A 189 -10.70 -13.45 7.69
C VAL A 189 -12.15 -13.68 8.11
N PRO A 190 -12.63 -14.93 8.29
CA PRO A 190 -13.96 -15.17 8.84
C PRO A 190 -14.07 -14.57 10.25
N ALA A 191 -15.12 -13.78 10.49
CA ALA A 191 -15.34 -13.15 11.78
C ALA A 191 -15.75 -14.20 12.83
N PRO A 192 -14.97 -14.39 13.91
CA PRO A 192 -15.26 -15.45 14.88
C PRO A 192 -16.62 -15.27 15.58
N GLY A 193 -17.47 -16.29 15.49
CA GLY A 193 -18.81 -16.28 16.08
C GLY A 193 -19.84 -15.45 15.30
N PHE A 194 -19.51 -14.99 14.08
CA PHE A 194 -20.43 -14.30 13.18
C PHE A 194 -20.43 -15.02 11.82
N PRO A 195 -21.38 -15.95 11.57
CA PRO A 195 -21.41 -16.68 10.31
C PRO A 195 -21.64 -15.71 9.14
N ASN A 196 -20.96 -15.99 8.02
CA ASN A 196 -21.02 -15.18 6.79
C ASN A 196 -20.55 -13.73 6.92
N VAL A 197 -19.85 -13.39 8.01
CA VAL A 197 -19.17 -12.09 8.15
C VAL A 197 -17.69 -12.28 7.86
N TYR A 198 -17.17 -11.46 6.95
CA TYR A 198 -15.80 -11.54 6.44
C TYR A 198 -15.08 -10.22 6.72
N LEU A 199 -13.99 -10.29 7.46
CA LEU A 199 -13.16 -9.13 7.79
C LEU A 199 -12.03 -8.99 6.77
N LYS A 200 -11.69 -7.74 6.47
CA LYS A 200 -10.66 -7.39 5.50
C LYS A 200 -9.38 -6.98 6.23
N ASP A 201 -8.38 -7.86 6.17
CA ASP A 201 -7.05 -7.59 6.74
C ASP A 201 -6.15 -6.94 5.69
N LEU A 202 -5.90 -5.64 5.82
CA LEU A 202 -5.07 -4.89 4.87
C LEU A 202 -3.60 -5.36 4.82
N ARG A 203 -3.14 -6.14 5.80
CA ARG A 203 -1.80 -6.77 5.74
C ARG A 203 -1.68 -7.85 4.65
N ARG A 204 -2.81 -8.31 4.09
CA ARG A 204 -2.84 -9.23 2.94
C ARG A 204 -2.70 -8.51 1.59
N VAL A 205 -2.78 -7.19 1.58
CA VAL A 205 -2.61 -6.38 0.38
C VAL A 205 -1.13 -6.29 0.04
N VAL A 206 -0.80 -6.48 -1.23
CA VAL A 206 0.57 -6.42 -1.72
C VAL A 206 0.72 -5.35 -2.80
N THR A 207 1.86 -4.69 -2.79
CA THR A 207 2.33 -3.83 -3.86
C THR A 207 3.10 -4.67 -4.86
N VAL A 208 2.67 -4.65 -6.13
CA VAL A 208 3.36 -5.35 -7.22
C VAL A 208 4.34 -4.41 -7.92
N SER A 209 5.62 -4.79 -7.92
CA SER A 209 6.68 -4.11 -8.66
C SER A 209 7.14 -4.95 -9.83
N ILE A 210 7.44 -4.29 -10.96
CA ILE A 210 8.04 -4.92 -12.14
C ILE A 210 9.51 -4.51 -12.18
N GLY A 211 10.40 -5.50 -12.10
CA GLY A 211 11.84 -5.34 -12.20
C GLY A 211 12.30 -4.96 -13.62
N PRO A 212 13.56 -4.53 -13.78
CA PRO A 212 14.12 -4.17 -15.09
C PRO A 212 14.08 -5.31 -16.10
N ASP A 213 14.15 -6.55 -15.60
CA ASP A 213 14.10 -7.80 -16.35
C ASP A 213 12.66 -8.28 -16.63
N GLY A 214 11.64 -7.51 -16.23
CA GLY A 214 10.23 -7.88 -16.34
C GLY A 214 9.74 -8.82 -15.22
N SER A 215 10.59 -9.20 -14.27
CA SER A 215 10.17 -9.99 -13.10
C SER A 215 9.15 -9.22 -12.26
N LYS A 216 8.18 -9.93 -11.67
CA LYS A 216 7.21 -9.34 -10.75
C LYS A 216 7.58 -9.70 -9.32
N THR A 217 7.77 -8.69 -8.47
CA THR A 217 7.90 -8.87 -7.02
C THR A 217 6.65 -8.35 -6.33
N ALA A 218 6.19 -9.06 -5.30
CA ALA A 218 5.07 -8.67 -4.47
C ALA A 218 5.57 -8.44 -3.05
N GLU A 219 5.42 -7.20 -2.58
CA GLU A 219 5.84 -6.79 -1.23
C GLU A 219 4.59 -6.41 -0.42
N PRO A 220 4.57 -6.60 0.91
CA PRO A 220 3.48 -6.12 1.74
C PRO A 220 3.23 -4.62 1.53
N ALA A 221 1.96 -4.24 1.39
CA ALA A 221 1.58 -2.83 1.26
C ALA A 221 1.91 -2.05 2.54
N ASP A 222 2.34 -0.79 2.37
CA ASP A 222 2.63 0.10 3.50
C ASP A 222 1.31 0.64 4.06
N LEU A 223 0.92 0.21 5.27
CA LEU A 223 -0.31 0.67 5.91
C LEU A 223 -0.31 2.18 6.17
N ALA A 224 0.85 2.84 6.25
CA ALA A 224 0.90 4.29 6.37
C ALA A 224 0.48 5.00 5.07
N ARG A 225 0.36 4.28 3.96
CA ARG A 225 0.02 4.79 2.62
C ARG A 225 -1.18 4.07 1.98
N THR A 226 -1.81 3.15 2.70
CA THR A 226 -2.91 2.32 2.21
C THR A 226 -4.23 2.80 2.78
N VAL A 227 -5.26 2.94 1.94
CA VAL A 227 -6.63 3.23 2.38
C VAL A 227 -7.60 2.18 1.84
N LEU A 228 -8.59 1.83 2.65
CA LEU A 228 -9.71 0.98 2.27
C LEU A 228 -10.94 1.85 2.02
N VAL A 229 -11.59 1.71 0.87
CA VAL A 229 -12.86 2.35 0.54
C VAL A 229 -13.94 1.28 0.53
N ASP A 230 -14.90 1.40 1.44
CA ASP A 230 -15.91 0.36 1.70
C ASP A 230 -17.17 0.99 2.28
N ASN A 231 -18.33 0.43 2.00
CA ASN A 231 -19.59 0.87 2.57
C ASN A 231 -19.89 0.22 3.93
N ASN A 232 -19.28 -0.94 4.24
CA ASN A 232 -19.54 -1.69 5.46
C ASN A 232 -18.54 -1.34 6.58
N PRO A 233 -18.99 -0.78 7.71
CA PRO A 233 -18.12 -0.46 8.84
C PRO A 233 -17.32 -1.63 9.40
N LEU A 234 -17.81 -2.87 9.30
CA LEU A 234 -17.11 -4.07 9.79
C LEU A 234 -15.90 -4.45 8.93
N SER A 235 -15.87 -4.04 7.65
CA SER A 235 -14.74 -4.28 6.76
C SER A 235 -13.45 -3.65 7.31
N PHE A 236 -13.57 -2.53 8.03
CA PHE A 236 -12.45 -1.83 8.63
C PHE A 236 -12.01 -2.37 9.99
N ALA A 237 -12.64 -3.42 10.53
CA ALA A 237 -12.45 -3.84 11.92
C ALA A 237 -10.98 -4.12 12.30
N MET A 238 -10.17 -4.58 11.35
CA MET A 238 -8.76 -4.92 11.56
C MET A 238 -7.81 -3.73 11.43
N GLN A 239 -8.17 -2.71 10.65
CA GLN A 239 -7.41 -1.46 10.50
C GLN A 239 -8.35 -0.25 10.45
N PRO A 240 -9.02 0.10 11.56
CA PRO A 240 -10.06 1.13 11.58
C PRO A 240 -9.56 2.53 11.21
N GLU A 241 -8.24 2.76 11.28
CA GLU A 241 -7.60 4.03 10.96
C GLU A 241 -7.33 4.24 9.46
N ASN A 242 -7.47 3.18 8.65
CA ASN A 242 -7.19 3.18 7.22
C ASN A 242 -8.47 3.32 6.36
N GLY A 243 -9.63 3.44 6.99
CA GLY A 243 -10.92 3.42 6.29
C GLY A 243 -11.39 4.76 5.73
N ILE A 244 -12.02 4.70 4.56
CA ILE A 244 -12.88 5.72 3.97
C ILE A 244 -14.26 5.08 3.81
N LEU A 245 -15.14 5.32 4.79
CA LEU A 245 -16.52 4.85 4.71
C LEU A 245 -17.27 5.60 3.59
N VAL A 246 -17.94 4.87 2.70
CA VAL A 246 -18.83 5.41 1.65
C VAL A 246 -20.28 5.04 1.90
N ARG A 247 -21.21 5.72 1.24
CA ARG A 247 -22.63 5.32 1.24
C ARG A 247 -22.85 4.12 0.31
N ASP A 248 -23.79 3.26 0.72
CA ASP A 248 -24.31 2.18 -0.10
C ASP A 248 -24.76 2.71 -1.47
N TRP A 249 -24.31 2.04 -2.52
CA TRP A 249 -24.85 2.15 -3.86
C TRP A 249 -25.80 0.98 -4.11
N LEU A 250 -27.11 1.23 -4.08
CA LEU A 250 -28.14 0.20 -4.22
C LEU A 250 -28.66 0.08 -5.66
N GLY A 251 -27.84 0.51 -6.63
CA GLY A 251 -28.27 0.67 -8.00
C GLY A 251 -29.21 1.86 -8.17
N GLY A 252 -29.76 1.97 -9.37
CA GLY A 252 -30.67 3.03 -9.73
C GLY A 252 -30.24 3.78 -10.98
N THR A 253 -31.17 4.53 -11.53
CA THR A 253 -30.92 5.44 -12.64
C THR A 253 -30.32 6.75 -12.13
N PRO A 254 -29.60 7.53 -12.96
CA PRO A 254 -29.20 8.89 -12.61
C PRO A 254 -30.39 9.77 -12.17
N GLU A 255 -31.62 9.44 -12.58
CA GLU A 255 -32.83 10.12 -12.14
C GLU A 255 -33.26 9.71 -10.71
N GLU A 256 -32.95 8.49 -10.27
CA GLU A 256 -33.24 7.95 -8.93
C GLU A 256 -32.15 8.29 -7.91
N SER A 257 -30.92 8.57 -8.36
CA SER A 257 -29.80 9.00 -7.51
C SER A 257 -28.95 10.07 -8.21
N PRO A 258 -29.54 11.24 -8.53
CA PRO A 258 -28.86 12.31 -9.27
C PRO A 258 -27.72 12.96 -8.49
N ASP A 259 -27.66 12.70 -7.19
CA ASP A 259 -26.73 13.28 -6.22
C ASP A 259 -25.67 12.27 -5.72
N ASP A 260 -25.52 11.09 -6.36
CA ASP A 260 -24.40 10.21 -6.02
C ASP A 260 -23.07 10.84 -6.45
N SER A 261 -22.42 11.48 -5.48
CA SER A 261 -21.12 12.13 -5.62
C SER A 261 -20.04 11.46 -4.77
N GLU A 262 -20.21 10.18 -4.40
CA GLU A 262 -19.26 9.53 -3.47
C GLU A 262 -17.86 9.44 -4.06
N PHE A 263 -17.72 9.15 -5.37
CA PHE A 263 -16.40 9.14 -6.00
C PHE A 263 -15.74 10.53 -6.00
N GLU A 264 -16.48 11.62 -6.16
CA GLU A 264 -15.91 12.96 -6.04
C GLU A 264 -15.46 13.28 -4.61
N ARG A 265 -16.25 12.85 -3.61
CA ARG A 265 -15.84 12.96 -2.19
C ARG A 265 -14.58 12.14 -1.90
N VAL A 266 -14.50 10.91 -2.40
CA VAL A 266 -13.32 10.05 -2.25
C VAL A 266 -12.11 10.66 -2.94
N LYS A 267 -12.25 11.16 -4.18
CA LYS A 267 -11.17 11.88 -4.88
C LYS A 267 -10.65 13.07 -4.07
N ALA A 268 -11.55 13.89 -3.53
CA ALA A 268 -11.17 15.04 -2.72
C ALA A 268 -10.36 14.63 -1.48
N LEU A 269 -10.76 13.56 -0.79
CA LEU A 269 -10.03 13.03 0.35
C LEU A 269 -8.67 12.46 -0.05
N LEU A 270 -8.60 11.67 -1.13
CA LEU A 270 -7.33 11.14 -1.65
C LEU A 270 -6.35 12.26 -2.02
N LEU A 271 -6.83 13.35 -2.62
CA LEU A 271 -6.02 14.54 -2.90
C LEU A 271 -5.50 15.21 -1.63
N GLN A 272 -6.30 15.27 -0.57
CA GLN A 272 -5.86 15.79 0.74
C GLN A 272 -4.78 14.89 1.37
N LEU A 273 -4.93 13.56 1.27
CA LEU A 273 -3.94 12.59 1.75
C LEU A 273 -2.63 12.71 0.97
N GLU A 274 -2.69 12.88 -0.35
CA GLU A 274 -1.52 13.08 -1.19
C GLU A 274 -0.83 14.42 -0.91
N ALA A 275 -1.59 15.51 -0.78
CA ALA A 275 -1.05 16.84 -0.45
C ALA A 275 -0.36 16.89 0.92
N SER A 276 -0.64 15.92 1.79
CA SER A 276 0.01 15.76 3.10
C SER A 276 1.38 15.04 3.03
N PHE A 277 1.85 14.67 1.83
CA PHE A 277 3.17 14.09 1.55
C PHE A 277 4.28 15.17 1.60
N PRO A 278 5.53 14.90 2.06
CA PRO A 278 6.17 13.60 2.34
C PRO A 278 5.99 13.01 3.74
N ALA A 279 5.35 13.71 4.67
CA ALA A 279 5.54 13.42 6.10
C ALA A 279 4.39 12.71 6.82
N ARG A 280 3.23 12.48 6.19
CA ARG A 280 2.06 11.97 6.94
C ARG A 280 1.55 10.62 6.47
N ASP A 281 1.54 9.73 7.45
CA ASP A 281 0.73 8.53 7.51
C ASP A 281 -0.74 8.87 7.26
N VAL A 282 -1.40 8.18 6.32
CA VAL A 282 -2.82 8.42 5.98
C VAL A 282 -3.73 8.31 7.21
N ARG A 283 -3.33 7.48 8.19
CA ARG A 283 -4.05 7.25 9.44
C ARG A 283 -4.09 8.48 10.34
N GLU A 284 -3.20 9.45 10.15
CA GLU A 284 -3.22 10.72 10.89
C GLU A 284 -4.19 11.74 10.29
N VAL A 285 -4.39 11.69 8.98
CA VAL A 285 -5.18 12.66 8.22
C VAL A 285 -6.64 12.23 8.09
N LEU A 286 -6.91 10.93 7.98
CA LEU A 286 -8.26 10.39 7.85
C LEU A 286 -9.16 10.81 9.03
N PRO A 287 -10.46 11.07 8.80
CA PRO A 287 -11.35 11.62 9.82
C PRO A 287 -11.47 10.76 11.07
N SER A 288 -11.28 11.35 12.24
CA SER A 288 -11.33 10.62 13.52
C SER A 288 -12.70 10.06 13.87
N PHE A 289 -13.80 10.64 13.37
CA PHE A 289 -15.15 10.17 13.68
C PHE A 289 -15.38 8.73 13.16
N GLN A 290 -14.92 8.43 11.94
CA GLN A 290 -15.01 7.08 11.36
C GLN A 290 -14.27 6.06 12.23
N LYS A 291 -13.06 6.42 12.68
CA LYS A 291 -12.24 5.58 13.58
C LYS A 291 -12.98 5.27 14.88
N VAL A 292 -13.65 6.26 15.46
CA VAL A 292 -14.41 6.11 16.71
C VAL A 292 -15.63 5.22 16.50
N GLU A 293 -16.39 5.41 15.43
CA GLU A 293 -17.59 4.61 15.13
C GLU A 293 -17.24 3.15 14.89
N ILE A 294 -16.23 2.87 14.07
CA ILE A 294 -15.78 1.50 13.80
C ILE A 294 -15.28 0.84 15.09
N ARG A 295 -14.46 1.55 15.89
CA ARG A 295 -13.96 1.00 17.17
C ARG A 295 -15.10 0.70 18.15
N LYS A 296 -16.13 1.55 18.21
CA LYS A 296 -17.32 1.31 19.03
C LYS A 296 -18.09 0.09 18.55
N LEU A 297 -18.29 -0.06 17.24
CA LEU A 297 -18.96 -1.21 16.65
C LEU A 297 -18.21 -2.50 16.99
N VAL A 298 -16.91 -2.56 16.72
CA VAL A 298 -16.04 -3.72 17.00
C VAL A 298 -16.07 -4.11 18.48
N ALA A 299 -16.10 -3.12 19.40
CA ALA A 299 -16.22 -3.36 20.83
C ALA A 299 -17.62 -3.89 21.20
N HIS A 300 -18.68 -3.30 20.64
CA HIS A 300 -20.07 -3.68 20.91
C HIS A 300 -20.37 -5.13 20.51
N ILE A 301 -19.86 -5.57 19.36
CA ILE A 301 -20.05 -6.95 18.90
C ILE A 301 -19.07 -7.94 19.54
N GLY A 302 -18.20 -7.49 20.45
CA GLY A 302 -17.24 -8.35 21.15
C GLY A 302 -16.23 -9.01 20.22
N LEU A 303 -15.94 -8.42 19.06
CA LEU A 303 -15.06 -9.03 18.06
C LEU A 303 -13.59 -9.02 18.52
N ARG A 304 -13.17 -7.98 19.25
CA ARG A 304 -11.80 -7.85 19.80
C ARG A 304 -11.39 -9.01 20.71
N SER A 305 -12.30 -9.52 21.54
CA SER A 305 -11.99 -10.64 22.44
C SER A 305 -11.98 -12.00 21.72
N ARG A 306 -12.45 -12.05 20.48
CA ARG A 306 -12.56 -13.28 19.69
C ARG A 306 -11.53 -13.36 18.56
N LEU A 307 -10.89 -12.25 18.20
CA LEU A 307 -9.78 -12.24 17.25
C LEU A 307 -8.48 -12.67 17.95
N PRO A 308 -7.66 -13.54 17.32
CA PRO A 308 -6.38 -13.93 17.89
C PRO A 308 -5.45 -12.72 18.03
N PHE A 309 -4.74 -12.58 19.15
CA PHE A 309 -3.89 -11.43 19.47
C PHE A 309 -2.83 -11.07 18.42
N SER A 310 -2.43 -12.02 17.56
CA SER A 310 -1.49 -11.78 16.44
C SER A 310 -2.11 -11.03 15.25
N SER A 311 -3.43 -10.79 15.28
CA SER A 311 -4.18 -10.17 14.18
C SER A 311 -4.55 -8.70 14.40
N LEU A 312 -4.12 -8.10 15.51
CA LEU A 312 -4.11 -6.65 15.78
C LEU A 312 -2.69 -6.10 15.65
#